data_AF-A0A6G3WVH7-F1
#
_entry.id   AF-A0A6G3WVH7-F1
#
_cell.length_a   1.000
_cell.length_b   1.000
_cell.length_c   1.000
_cell.angle_alpha   90.00
_cell.angle_beta   90.00
_cell.angle_gamma   90.00
#
_symmetry.space_group_name_H-M   'P 1'
#
loop_
_entity.id
_entity.type
_entity.pdbx_description
1 polymer ?
#
loop_
_entity_poly.entity_id
_entity_poly.type
_entity_poly.pdbx_seq_one_letter_code
_entity_poly.pdbx_strand_id
1 'polypeptide(L)'
;GGTKAIVAALVANLSIAVAKFVAFLFSGSSSMLAESVHSLADSGNQGLLLLGGKKAKREATPQHPFGYGRERYIYAFLVSIVLFSV
;
A
#
# COMPACT_ATOMS: atom_id res chain seq x y z
N GLY A 1 1.49 -15.91 -7.28
CA GLY A 1 0.14 -15.32 -7.18
C GLY A 1 0.24 -13.92 -6.59
N GLY A 2 -0.23 -12.90 -7.31
CA GLY A 2 0.03 -11.48 -6.99
C GLY A 2 -0.35 -11.04 -5.57
N THR A 3 -1.48 -11.51 -5.03
CA THR A 3 -1.92 -11.17 -3.67
C THR A 3 -0.93 -11.63 -2.59
N LYS A 4 -0.33 -12.82 -2.72
CA LYS A 4 0.66 -13.31 -1.75
C LYS A 4 1.91 -12.42 -1.73
N ALA A 5 2.37 -11.97 -2.90
CA ALA A 5 3.50 -11.06 -3.01
C ALA A 5 3.20 -9.69 -2.39
N ILE A 6 2.00 -9.14 -2.61
CA ILE A 6 1.60 -7.86 -2.01
C ILE A 6 1.55 -7.96 -0.47
N VAL A 7 1.01 -9.06 0.07
CA VAL A 7 0.98 -9.29 1.53
C VAL A 7 2.39 -9.44 2.09
N ALA A 8 3.28 -10.18 1.42
CA ALA A 8 4.66 -10.32 1.85
C ALA A 8 5.39 -8.95 1.87
N ALA A 9 5.19 -8.14 0.83
CA ALA A 9 5.74 -6.79 0.74
C ALA A 9 5.19 -5.86 1.84
N LEU A 10 3.90 -5.95 2.17
CA LEU A 10 3.28 -5.20 3.26
C LEU A 10 3.92 -5.53 4.61
N VAL A 11 4.07 -6.82 4.92
CA VAL A 11 4.68 -7.26 6.18
C VAL A 11 6.14 -6.80 6.27
N ALA A 12 6.89 -6.92 5.16
CA ALA A 12 8.27 -6.46 5.11
C ALA A 12 8.38 -4.94 5.35
N ASN A 13 7.59 -4.13 4.64
CA ASN A 13 7.66 -2.67 4.76
C ASN A 13 7.21 -2.17 6.14
N LEU A 14 6.18 -2.77 6.74
CA LEU A 14 5.78 -2.44 8.11
C LEU A 14 6.88 -2.79 9.11
N SER A 15 7.55 -3.93 8.94
CA SER A 15 8.67 -4.33 9.81
C SER A 15 9.82 -3.35 9.71
N ILE A 16 10.16 -2.90 8.50
CA ILE A 16 11.19 -1.89 8.24
C ILE A 16 10.78 -0.53 8.82
N ALA A 17 9.52 -0.11 8.64
CA ALA A 17 9.02 1.15 9.19
C ALA A 17 9.12 1.19 10.72
N VAL A 18 8.75 0.09 11.40
CA VAL A 18 8.90 -0.04 12.85
C VAL A 18 10.38 0.04 13.26
N ALA A 19 11.27 -0.70 12.57
CA ALA A 19 12.69 -0.67 12.87
C ALA A 19 13.29 0.73 12.72
N LYS A 20 12.97 1.44 11.63
CA LYS A 20 13.40 2.82 11.39
C LYS A 20 12.84 3.79 12.44
N PHE A 21 11.57 3.62 12.82
CA PHE A 21 10.96 4.48 13.83
C PHE A 21 11.63 4.30 15.20
N VAL A 22 11.91 3.05 15.58
CA VAL A 22 12.69 2.75 16.79
C VAL A 22 14.09 3.36 16.70
N ALA A 23 14.78 3.24 15.55
CA ALA A 23 16.08 3.88 15.33
C ALA A 23 16.00 5.41 15.41
N PHE A 24 14.90 6.02 14.97
CA PHE A 24 14.63 7.44 15.16
C PHE A 24 14.53 7.80 16.64
N LEU A 25 13.78 7.03 17.45
CA LEU A 25 13.66 7.31 18.89
C LEU A 25 15.01 7.32 19.62
N PHE A 26 15.94 6.44 19.21
CA PHE A 26 17.29 6.41 19.78
C PHE A 26 18.21 7.50 19.22
N SER A 27 18.12 7.80 17.93
CA SER A 27 19.04 8.75 17.27
C SER A 27 18.59 10.21 17.35
N GLY A 28 17.29 10.47 17.55
CA GLY A 28 16.69 11.80 17.45
C GLY A 28 16.76 12.42 16.04
N SER A 29 17.16 11.67 15.01
CA SER A 29 17.43 12.20 13.68
C SER A 29 16.16 12.45 12.86
N SER A 30 15.93 13.69 12.44
CA SER A 30 14.83 14.05 11.53
C SER A 30 14.88 13.27 10.20
N SER A 31 16.08 12.89 9.72
CA SER A 31 16.23 12.08 8.52
C SER A 31 15.72 10.64 8.73
N MET A 32 15.96 10.05 9.90
CA MET A 32 15.41 8.74 10.25
C MET A 32 13.90 8.76 10.43
N LEU A 33 13.34 9.86 10.95
CA LEU A 33 11.89 10.03 10.99
C LEU A 33 11.30 10.08 9.58
N ALA A 34 11.89 10.87 8.67
CA ALA A 34 11.44 10.95 7.28
C ALA A 34 11.48 9.58 6.58
N GLU A 35 12.57 8.84 6.76
CA GLU A 35 12.72 7.47 6.24
C GLU A 35 11.68 6.49 6.82
N SER A 36 11.28 6.67 8.09
CA SER A 36 10.25 5.86 8.73
C SER A 36 8.86 6.15 8.14
N VAL A 37 8.56 7.43 7.93
CA VAL A 37 7.31 7.88 7.29
C VAL A 37 7.25 7.40 5.84
N HIS A 38 8.36 7.41 5.11
CA HIS A 38 8.42 6.87 3.75
C HIS A 38 8.09 5.38 3.72
N SER A 39 8.72 4.55 4.56
CA SER A 39 8.40 3.12 4.65
C SER A 39 6.96 2.84 5.10
N LEU A 40 6.37 3.73 5.90
CA LEU A 40 4.95 3.68 6.25
C LEU A 40 4.05 4.02 5.03
N ALA A 41 4.40 5.04 4.25
CA ALA A 41 3.69 5.41 3.03
C ALA A 41 3.69 4.27 1.99
N ASP A 42 4.83 3.60 1.83
CA ASP A 42 4.94 2.40 0.99
C ASP A 42 4.05 1.25 1.44
N SER A 43 3.88 1.09 2.76
CA SER A 43 2.92 0.13 3.32
C SER A 43 1.47 0.51 2.94
N GLY A 44 1.17 1.80 2.89
CA GLY A 44 -0.10 2.33 2.38
C GLY A 44 -0.36 1.94 0.92
N ASN A 45 0.64 1.98 0.06
CA ASN A 45 0.54 1.57 -1.34
C ASN A 45 0.12 0.09 -1.48
N GLN A 46 0.72 -0.80 -0.68
CA GLN A 46 0.31 -2.21 -0.65
C GLN A 46 -1.12 -2.38 -0.13
N GLY A 47 -1.52 -1.59 0.88
CA GLY A 47 -2.90 -1.54 1.37
C GLY A 47 -3.91 -1.17 0.28
N LEU A 48 -3.60 -0.16 -0.54
CA LEU A 48 -4.43 0.25 -1.67
C LEU A 48 -4.54 -0.87 -2.73
N LEU A 49 -3.44 -1.54 -3.05
CA LEU A 49 -3.47 -2.67 -4.00
C LEU A 49 -4.30 -3.85 -3.47
N LEU A 50 -4.22 -4.15 -2.17
CA LEU A 50 -5.05 -5.18 -1.54
C LEU A 50 -6.54 -4.80 -1.57
N LEU A 51 -6.86 -3.54 -1.27
CA LEU A 51 -8.23 -3.03 -1.32
C LEU A 51 -8.80 -3.09 -2.74
N GLY A 52 -8.03 -2.63 -3.74
CA GLY A 52 -8.43 -2.71 -5.14
C GLY A 52 -8.59 -4.15 -5.63
N GLY A 53 -7.72 -5.05 -5.20
CA GLY A 53 -7.85 -6.48 -5.46
C GLY A 53 -9.10 -7.10 -4.82
N LYS A 54 -9.45 -6.68 -3.60
CA LYS A 54 -10.67 -7.14 -2.90
C LYS A 54 -11.92 -6.63 -3.60
N LYS A 55 -11.98 -5.34 -3.93
CA LYS A 55 -13.14 -4.76 -4.60
C LYS A 55 -13.31 -5.26 -6.03
N ALA A 56 -12.21 -5.53 -6.75
CA ALA A 56 -12.26 -6.11 -8.08
C ALA A 56 -12.89 -7.51 -8.14
N LYS A 57 -12.94 -8.23 -7.02
CA LYS A 57 -13.60 -9.54 -6.88
C LYS A 57 -15.07 -9.45 -6.46
N ARG A 58 -15.61 -8.24 -6.26
CA ARG A 58 -17.02 -8.05 -5.90
C ARG A 58 -17.91 -8.50 -7.06
N GLU A 59 -19.00 -9.18 -6.71
CA GLU A 59 -20.00 -9.65 -7.67
C GLU A 59 -20.67 -8.48 -8.40
N ALA A 60 -21.15 -8.76 -9.62
CA ALA A 60 -21.90 -7.79 -10.41
C ALA A 60 -23.19 -7.38 -9.71
N THR A 61 -23.53 -6.09 -9.84
CA THR A 61 -24.76 -5.51 -9.31
C THR A 61 -25.55 -4.88 -10.45
N PRO A 62 -26.85 -4.58 -10.29
CA PRO A 62 -27.61 -3.85 -11.31
C PRO A 62 -26.96 -2.52 -11.73
N GLN A 63 -26.26 -1.85 -10.81
CA GLN A 63 -25.50 -0.63 -11.10
C GLN A 63 -24.17 -0.88 -11.82
N HIS A 64 -23.60 -2.09 -11.69
CA HIS A 64 -22.37 -2.53 -12.36
C HIS A 64 -22.58 -3.90 -13.00
N PRO A 65 -23.32 -3.97 -14.13
CA PRO A 65 -23.70 -5.25 -14.74
C PRO A 65 -22.51 -6.05 -15.27
N PHE A 66 -21.38 -5.39 -15.54
CA PHE A 66 -20.12 -6.02 -15.94
C PHE A 66 -19.19 -6.36 -14.76
N GLY A 67 -19.67 -6.21 -13.52
CA GLY A 67 -18.88 -6.44 -12.31
C GLY A 67 -17.86 -5.34 -12.01
N TYR A 68 -16.98 -5.61 -11.05
CA TYR A 68 -16.06 -4.62 -10.48
C TYR A 68 -14.59 -4.84 -10.87
N GLY A 69 -14.28 -5.75 -11.81
CA GLY A 69 -12.90 -6.11 -12.16
C GLY A 69 -11.98 -4.93 -12.49
N ARG A 70 -12.54 -3.84 -13.04
CA ARG A 70 -11.79 -2.62 -13.37
C ARG A 70 -11.30 -1.83 -12.16
N GLU A 71 -11.87 -2.05 -10.98
CA GLU A 71 -11.42 -1.40 -9.75
C GLU A 71 -9.93 -1.64 -9.48
N ARG A 72 -9.39 -2.81 -9.85
CA ARG A 72 -7.96 -3.10 -9.69
C ARG A 72 -7.07 -2.07 -10.41
N TYR A 73 -7.47 -1.59 -11.58
CA TYR A 73 -6.70 -0.61 -12.34
C TYR A 73 -6.80 0.78 -11.72
N ILE A 74 -7.96 1.15 -11.19
CA ILE A 74 -8.17 2.42 -10.49
C ILE A 74 -7.25 2.50 -9.26
N TYR A 75 -7.22 1.44 -8.45
CA TYR A 75 -6.35 1.40 -7.28
C TYR A 75 -4.86 1.34 -7.65
N ALA A 76 -4.49 0.65 -8.73
CA ALA A 76 -3.11 0.67 -9.23
C ALA A 76 -2.70 2.08 -9.70
N PHE A 77 -3.60 2.81 -10.36
CA PHE A 77 -3.36 4.18 -10.78
C PHE A 77 -3.20 5.14 -9.58
N LEU A 78 -4.04 5.00 -8.54
CA LEU A 78 -3.89 5.76 -7.30
C LEU A 78 -2.53 5.51 -6.66
N VAL A 79 -2.08 4.26 -6.61
CA VAL A 79 -0.75 3.91 -6.11
C VAL A 79 0.35 4.59 -6.93
N SER A 80 0.24 4.62 -8.26
CA SER A 80 1.19 5.35 -9.10
C SER A 80 1.25 6.83 -8.74
N ILE A 81 0.10 7.49 -8.55
CA ILE A 81 0.07 8.90 -8.13
C ILE A 81 0.81 9.08 -6.80
N VAL A 82 0.52 8.24 -5.80
CA VAL A 82 1.18 8.32 -4.49
C VAL A 82 2.68 8.12 -4.61
N LEU A 83 3.14 7.12 -5.38
CA LEU A 83 4.56 6.83 -5.58
C LEU A 83 5.34 7.97 -6.25
N PHE A 84 4.71 8.76 -7.12
CA PHE A 84 5.35 9.91 -7.76
C PHE A 84 5.19 11.22 -6.98
N SER A 85 4.38 11.24 -5.93
CA SER A 85 4.10 12.43 -5.12
C SER A 85 4.87 12.47 -3.81
N VAL A 86 5.49 11.36 -3.41
CA VAL A 86 6.33 11.20 -2.21
C VAL A 86 7.78 11.12 -2.65
#